data_AF-A0A8S3B6E2-F1
#
_entry.id   AF-A0A8S3B6E2-F1
#
_cell.length_a   1.000
_cell.length_b   1.000
_cell.length_c   1.000
_cell.angle_alpha   90.00
_cell.angle_beta   90.00
_cell.angle_gamma   90.00
#
_symmetry.space_group_name_H-M   'P 1'
#
loop_
_entity.id
_entity.type
_entity.pdbx_description
1 polymer ?
#
loop_
_entity_poly.entity_id
_entity_poly.type
_entity_poly.pdbx_seq_one_letter_code
_entity_poly.pdbx_strand_id
1 'polypeptide(L)' 'GVGFNSLRLARLVGPYGRVLATDIQPQMLNQLVLNAAMAGISHNIVPIVSSHSDANLPPNSCDFIILVDTYHECIDPPAL' A
#
# COMPACT_ATOMS: atom_id res chain seq x y z
N GLY A 1 -5.54 -0.05 2.65
CA GLY A 1 -6.32 -0.12 3.90
C GLY A 1 -5.45 0.16 5.12
N VAL A 2 -5.89 -0.19 6.34
CA VAL A 2 -5.20 0.18 7.60
C VAL A 2 -3.91 -0.58 7.92
N GLY A 3 -3.41 -1.41 6.99
CA GLY A 3 -2.05 -1.96 7.06
C GLY A 3 -1.88 -3.42 7.44
N PHE A 4 -2.93 -4.25 7.47
CA PHE A 4 -2.77 -5.67 7.83
C PHE A 4 -1.64 -6.37 7.07
N ASN A 5 -1.60 -6.25 5.74
CA ASN A 5 -0.52 -6.81 4.93
C ASN A 5 0.73 -5.93 4.96
N SER A 6 0.58 -4.62 4.84
CA SER A 6 1.70 -3.67 4.77
C SER A 6 2.65 -3.77 5.96
N LEU A 7 2.11 -3.91 7.19
CA LEU A 7 2.92 -4.02 8.40
C LEU A 7 3.73 -5.34 8.44
N ARG A 8 3.17 -6.42 7.90
CA ARG A 8 3.86 -7.72 7.80
C ARG A 8 4.94 -7.69 6.73
N LEU A 9 4.60 -7.17 5.56
CA LEU A 9 5.53 -7.00 4.45
C LEU A 9 6.71 -6.10 4.84
N ALA A 10 6.46 -5.01 5.57
CA ALA A 10 7.50 -4.10 6.04
C ALA A 10 8.58 -4.81 6.88
N ARG A 11 8.24 -5.87 7.60
CA ARG A 11 9.22 -6.71 8.31
C ARG A 11 9.95 -7.67 7.36
N LEU A 12 9.22 -8.23 6.39
CA LEU A 12 9.75 -9.23 5.46
C LEU A 12 10.73 -8.65 4.44
N VAL A 13 10.49 -7.42 3.96
CA VAL A 13 11.37 -6.75 2.99
C VAL A 13 12.68 -6.24 3.62
N GLY A 14 12.82 -6.36 4.95
CA GLY A 14 14.01 -5.96 5.68
C GLY A 14 14.20 -4.43 5.78
N PRO A 15 15.33 -3.98 6.36
CA PRO A 15 15.55 -2.57 6.68
C PRO A 15 15.78 -1.67 5.45
N TYR A 16 16.18 -2.25 4.32
CA TYR A 16 16.43 -1.52 3.07
C TYR A 16 15.28 -1.64 2.06
N GLY A 17 14.38 -2.60 2.26
CA GLY A 17 13.18 -2.72 1.45
C GLY A 17 12.15 -1.65 1.82
N ARG A 18 11.20 -1.40 0.92
CA ARG A 18 10.10 -0.44 1.14
C ARG A 18 8.77 -1.06 0.78
N VAL A 19 7.73 -0.66 1.49
CA VAL A 19 6.33 -1.02 1.19
C VAL A 19 5.61 0.24 0.75
N LEU A 20 5.26 0.29 -0.54
CA LEU A 20 4.36 1.30 -1.08
C LEU A 20 2.93 0.82 -0.82
N ALA A 21 2.18 1.55 0.01
CA ALA A 21 0.83 1.18 0.41
C ALA A 21 -0.18 2.16 -0.17
N THR A 22 -0.96 1.67 -1.14
CA THR A 22 -1.95 2.47 -1.87
C THR A 22 -3.35 2.28 -1.29
N ASP A 23 -4.12 3.36 -1.21
CA ASP A 23 -5.56 3.33 -0.90
C ASP A 23 -6.25 4.60 -1.42
N ILE A 24 -7.50 4.48 -1.87
CA ILE A 24 -8.28 5.62 -2.35
C ILE A 24 -8.80 6.50 -1.20
N GLN A 25 -8.96 5.93 -0.01
CA GLN A 25 -9.45 6.61 1.18
C GLN A 25 -8.28 7.12 2.03
N PRO A 26 -8.01 8.44 2.08
CA PRO A 26 -6.88 8.98 2.84
C PRO A 26 -6.90 8.63 4.33
N GLN A 27 -8.09 8.44 4.90
CA GLN A 27 -8.28 8.05 6.29
C GLN A 27 -7.67 6.67 6.59
N MET A 28 -7.71 5.74 5.64
CA MET A 28 -7.11 4.41 5.77
C MET A 28 -5.59 4.49 5.84
N LEU A 29 -4.99 5.39 5.05
CA LEU A 29 -3.56 5.65 5.06
C LEU A 29 -3.12 6.36 6.34
N ASN A 30 -3.92 7.30 6.85
CA ASN A 30 -3.65 7.93 8.15
C ASN A 30 -3.59 6.88 9.26
N GLN A 31 -4.56 5.95 9.29
CA GLN A 31 -4.54 4.87 10.27
C GLN A 31 -3.37 3.90 10.05
N LEU A 32 -3.01 3.60 8.81
CA LEU A 32 -1.81 2.82 8.48
C LEU A 32 -0.55 3.46 9.07
N VAL A 33 -0.36 4.78 8.92
CA VAL A 33 0.80 5.50 9.45
C VAL A 33 0.88 5.39 10.97
N LEU A 34 -0.26 5.55 11.66
CA LEU A 34 -0.34 5.36 13.12
C LEU A 34 0.01 3.92 13.51
N ASN A 35 -0.54 2.93 12.80
CA ASN A 35 -0.26 1.52 13.06
C ASN A 35 1.21 1.16 12.81
N ALA A 36 1.82 1.74 11.76
CA ALA A 36 3.23 1.57 11.45
C ALA A 36 4.13 2.16 12.54
N ALA A 37 3.75 3.32 13.09
CA ALA A 37 4.48 3.97 14.19
C ALA A 37 4.42 3.13 15.45
N MET A 38 3.23 2.65 15.83
CA MET A 38 3.06 1.73 16.97
C MET A 38 3.84 0.41 16.79
N ALA A 39 3.98 -0.05 15.55
CA ALA A 39 4.71 -1.28 15.22
C ALA A 39 6.23 -1.08 15.02
N GLY A 40 6.74 0.16 15.13
CA GLY A 40 8.17 0.48 14.98
C GLY A 40 8.72 0.37 13.55
N ILE A 41 7.85 0.42 12.54
CA ILE A 41 8.20 0.15 11.13
C ILE A 41 7.81 1.30 10.18
N SER A 42 7.57 2.51 10.70
CA SER A 42 7.26 3.67 9.85
C SER A 42 8.36 4.02 8.86
N HIS A 43 9.61 3.67 9.15
CA HIS A 43 10.76 4.06 8.33
C HIS A 43 10.75 3.47 6.90
N ASN A 44 10.02 2.37 6.68
CA ASN A 44 9.97 1.70 5.38
C ASN A 44 8.56 1.51 4.81
N ILE A 45 7.56 2.25 5.33
CA ILE A 45 6.21 2.30 4.76
C ILE A 45 6.00 3.66 4.10
N VAL A 46 5.58 3.64 2.83
CA VAL A 46 5.27 4.84 2.03
C VAL A 46 3.79 4.81 1.68
N PRO A 47 2.94 5.60 2.36
CA PRO A 47 1.53 5.72 2.00
C PRO A 47 1.36 6.53 0.72
N ILE A 48 0.51 6.05 -0.18
CA ILE A 48 0.21 6.71 -1.47
C ILE A 48 -1.31 6.75 -1.64
N VAL A 49 -1.88 7.94 -1.78
CA VAL A 49 -3.29 8.09 -2.11
C VAL A 49 -3.48 7.72 -3.58
N SER A 50 -4.31 6.72 -3.85
CA SER A 50 -4.71 6.34 -5.20
C SER A 50 -6.01 7.04 -5.59
N SER A 51 -6.41 6.87 -6.85
CA SER A 51 -7.72 7.23 -7.39
C SER A 51 -8.44 5.98 -7.91
N HIS A 52 -9.68 6.13 -8.40
CA HIS A 52 -10.44 5.02 -8.97
C HIS A 52 -9.79 4.38 -10.20
N SER A 53 -8.93 5.12 -10.92
CA SER A 53 -8.32 4.69 -12.18
C SER A 53 -6.79 4.66 -12.16
N ASP A 54 -6.16 5.11 -11.07
CA ASP A 54 -4.70 5.18 -10.97
C ASP A 54 -4.23 4.89 -9.54
N ALA A 55 -3.31 3.92 -9.39
CA ALA A 55 -2.68 3.58 -8.13
C ALA A 55 -1.67 4.65 -7.66
N ASN A 56 -1.29 5.59 -8.52
CA ASN A 56 -0.28 6.63 -8.31
C ASN A 56 1.10 6.05 -7.90
N LEU A 57 1.37 4.81 -8.29
CA LEU A 57 2.66 4.17 -8.09
C LEU A 57 3.67 4.77 -9.08
N PRO A 58 4.89 5.13 -8.64
CA PRO A 58 5.92 5.56 -9.57
C PRO A 58 6.22 4.46 -10.60
N PRO A 59 6.55 4.81 -11.85
CA PRO A 59 6.87 3.81 -12.87
C PRO A 59 8.09 2.99 -12.46
N ASN A 60 8.04 1.67 -12.70
CA ASN A 60 9.11 0.72 -12.40
C ASN A 60 9.60 0.75 -10.94
N SER A 61 8.71 1.02 -9.97
CA SER A 61 9.09 1.16 -8.55
C SER A 61 8.91 -0.10 -7.70
N CYS A 62 8.29 -1.15 -8.23
CA CYS A 62 7.87 -2.32 -7.47
C CYS A 62 8.43 -3.61 -8.10
N ASP A 63 9.12 -4.41 -7.29
CA ASP A 63 9.54 -5.77 -7.68
C ASP A 63 8.40 -6.79 -7.54
N PHE A 64 7.49 -6.53 -6.59
CA PHE A 64 6.32 -7.35 -6.31
C PHE A 64 5.11 -6.47 -5.99
N ILE A 65 3.93 -6.91 -6.40
CA ILE A 65 2.66 -6.25 -6.09
C ILE A 65 1.71 -7.30 -5.53
N ILE A 66 1.02 -6.96 -4.44
CA ILE A 66 -0.08 -7.74 -3.90
C ILE A 66 -1.38 -6.93 -3.99
N LEU A 67 -2.44 -7.54 -4.50
CA LEU A 67 -3.80 -7.01 -4.46
C LEU A 67 -4.63 -8.01 -3.67
N VAL A 68 -5.27 -7.55 -2.60
CA VAL A 68 -6.04 -8.43 -1.71
C VAL A 68 -7.45 -7.88 -1.60
N ASP A 69 -8.38 -8.58 -2.24
CA ASP A 69 -9.81 -8.23 -2.23
C ASP A 69 -10.11 -6.79 -2.66
N THR A 70 -9.35 -6.26 -3.63
CA THR A 70 -9.47 -4.87 -4.13
C THR A 70 -9.89 -4.82 -5.59
N TYR A 71 -9.69 -5.90 -6.35
CA TYR A 71 -9.90 -5.88 -7.82
C TYR A 71 -11.35 -5.58 -8.21
N HIS A 72 -12.31 -6.01 -7.39
CA HIS A 72 -13.74 -5.77 -7.62
C HIS A 72 -14.16 -4.31 -7.35
N GLU A 73 -13.30 -3.51 -6.73
CA GLU A 73 -13.53 -2.08 -6.48
C GLU A 73 -13.10 -1.20 -7.67
N CYS A 74 -12.41 -1.77 -8.67
CA CYS A 74 -12.08 -1.07 -9.90
C CYS A 74 -13.35 -0.86 -10.74
N ILE A 75 -13.60 0.40 -11.11
CA ILE A 75 -14.82 0.81 -11.81
C ILE A 75 -14.80 0.40 -13.29
N ASP A 76 -13.62 0.14 -13.85
CA ASP A 76 -13.45 -0.22 -15.26
C ASP A 76 -12.18 -1.09 -15.46
N PRO A 77 -12.18 -2.35 -14.98
CA PRO A 77 -11.01 -3.20 -15.12
C PRO A 77 -10.75 -3.46 -16.61
N PRO A 78 -9.48 -3.37 -17.09
CA PRO A 78 -9.17 -3.75 -18.46
C PRO A 78 -9.61 -5.20 -18.68
N ALA A 79 -10.41 -5.43 -19.72
CA ALA A 79 -10.76 -6.78 -20.13
C ALA A 79 -9.47 -7.54 -20.48
N LEU A 80 -9.30 -8.72 -19.85
CA LEU A 80 -8.23 -9.66 -20.18
C LEU A 80 -8.46 -10.29 -21.56
#